data_AF-A0A3C2CL73-F1
#
_entry.id   AF-A0A3C2CL73-F1
#
_cell.length_a   1.000
_cell.length_b   1.000
_cell.length_c   1.000
_cell.angle_alpha   90.00
_cell.angle_beta   90.00
_cell.angle_gamma   90.00
#
_symmetry.space_group_name_H-M   'P 1'
#
loop_
_entity.id
_entity.type
_entity.pdbx_description
1 polymer ?
#
loop_
_entity_poly.entity_id
_entity_poly.type
_entity_poly.pdbx_seq_one_letter_code
_entity_poly.pdbx_strand_id
1 'polypeptide(L)'
;MVGWYVAGIVLKPIKHISIAAREISATDLSKRIDLRGPSDELRDLADTFDDMLARLDKAFRNQREFLEEAAHELRNPLAVMRANLEVVSADPDSTIEDFGAANEVASRASERMGKLVDDLLLYAHHERPDLQRVDLDLTELVVNTVEDFQAEAKSLGVSLLLECDSYLEVVGDHLALRRAFANIL
;
A
#
# COMPACT_ATOMS: atom_id res chain seq x y z
N MET A 1 -34.64 -38.86 27.85
CA MET A 1 -33.20 -38.97 28.18
C MET A 1 -32.30 -39.00 26.94
N VAL A 2 -32.62 -39.78 25.90
CA VAL A 2 -31.81 -39.84 24.65
C VAL A 2 -31.65 -38.47 23.97
N GLY A 3 -32.70 -37.65 23.89
CA GLY A 3 -32.62 -36.30 23.30
C GLY A 3 -31.68 -35.33 24.03
N TRP A 4 -31.53 -35.43 25.34
CA TRP A 4 -30.59 -34.59 26.11
C TRP A 4 -29.13 -35.02 25.88
N TYR A 5 -28.89 -36.32 25.74
CA TYR A 5 -27.57 -36.87 25.45
C TYR A 5 -27.10 -36.52 24.02
N VAL A 6 -27.98 -36.66 23.03
CA VAL A 6 -27.70 -36.28 21.63
C VAL A 6 -27.49 -34.77 21.49
N ALA A 7 -28.32 -33.96 22.15
CA ALA A 7 -28.12 -32.50 22.18
C ALA A 7 -26.76 -32.12 22.80
N GLY A 8 -26.33 -32.80 23.86
CA GLY A 8 -25.02 -32.57 24.49
C GLY A 8 -23.83 -32.88 23.59
N ILE A 9 -23.94 -33.90 22.74
CA ILE A 9 -22.89 -34.28 21.77
C ILE A 9 -22.77 -33.22 20.66
N VAL A 10 -23.89 -32.70 20.16
CA VAL A 10 -23.90 -31.71 19.06
C VAL A 10 -23.57 -30.29 19.55
N LEU A 11 -23.99 -29.91 20.77
CA LEU A 11 -23.70 -28.57 21.31
C LEU A 11 -22.23 -28.37 21.71
N LYS A 12 -21.52 -29.44 22.06
CA LYS A 12 -20.13 -29.34 22.56
C LYS A 12 -19.15 -28.82 21.50
N PRO A 13 -19.12 -29.33 20.24
CA PRO A 13 -18.32 -28.77 19.16
C PRO A 13 -18.68 -27.33 18.80
N ILE A 14 -19.97 -26.99 18.78
CA ILE A 14 -20.44 -25.62 18.48
C ILE A 14 -19.91 -24.62 19.52
N LYS A 15 -19.93 -24.99 20.80
CA LYS A 15 -19.36 -24.15 21.86
C LYS A 15 -17.85 -23.97 21.69
N HIS A 16 -17.14 -25.00 21.22
CA HIS A 16 -15.71 -24.93 20.96
C HIS A 16 -15.40 -23.96 19.81
N ILE A 17 -16.09 -24.09 18.68
CA ILE A 17 -16.01 -23.16 17.54
C ILE A 17 -16.29 -21.72 18.01
N SER A 18 -17.36 -21.50 18.79
CA SER A 18 -17.73 -20.16 19.25
C SER A 18 -16.73 -19.53 20.22
N ILE A 19 -16.02 -20.34 21.01
CA ILE A 19 -14.94 -19.85 21.90
C ILE A 19 -13.71 -19.52 21.06
N ALA A 20 -13.27 -20.43 20.18
CA ALA A 20 -12.14 -20.21 19.30
C ALA A 20 -12.34 -18.96 18.41
N ALA A 21 -13.53 -18.80 17.82
CA ALA A 21 -13.91 -17.63 17.03
C ALA A 21 -13.91 -16.32 17.83
N ARG A 22 -14.23 -16.35 19.12
CA ARG A 22 -14.19 -15.15 20.00
C ARG A 22 -12.78 -14.77 20.42
N GLU A 23 -11.88 -15.74 20.46
CA GLU A 23 -10.49 -15.51 20.81
C GLU A 23 -9.66 -15.00 19.63
N ILE A 24 -10.15 -15.17 18.41
CA ILE A 24 -9.58 -14.59 17.20
C ILE A 24 -9.89 -13.10 17.19
N SER A 25 -8.84 -12.29 17.08
CA SER A 25 -8.96 -10.84 16.98
C SER A 25 -8.25 -10.34 15.73
N ALA A 26 -8.49 -9.08 15.36
CA ALA A 26 -7.75 -8.41 14.30
C ALA A 26 -6.23 -8.33 14.58
N THR A 27 -5.80 -8.54 15.83
CA THR A 27 -4.39 -8.48 16.23
C THR A 27 -3.72 -9.85 16.32
N ASP A 28 -4.48 -10.94 16.31
CA ASP A 28 -3.96 -12.31 16.32
C ASP A 28 -4.88 -13.23 15.51
N LEU A 29 -4.60 -13.30 14.21
CA LEU A 29 -5.25 -14.18 13.25
C LEU A 29 -4.51 -15.52 13.11
N SER A 30 -3.48 -15.79 13.92
CA SER A 30 -2.71 -17.03 13.85
C SER A 30 -3.43 -18.22 14.47
N LYS A 31 -4.43 -17.94 15.33
CA LYS A 31 -5.28 -18.95 15.97
C LYS A 31 -6.14 -19.70 14.96
N ARG A 32 -6.41 -20.96 15.27
CA ARG A 32 -7.24 -21.88 14.48
C ARG A 32 -8.27 -22.53 15.39
N ILE A 33 -9.39 -22.94 14.81
CA ILE A 33 -10.41 -23.73 15.48
C ILE A 33 -9.85 -25.14 15.76
N ASP A 34 -9.11 -25.75 14.82
CA ASP A 34 -8.52 -27.11 14.96
C ASP A 34 -9.51 -28.12 15.54
N LEU A 35 -10.71 -28.20 14.94
CA LEU A 35 -11.77 -29.06 15.48
C LEU A 35 -11.43 -30.53 15.28
N ARG A 36 -11.12 -31.23 16.38
CA ARG A 36 -10.85 -32.66 16.37
C ARG A 36 -12.14 -33.47 16.41
N GLY A 37 -12.23 -34.51 15.57
CA GLY A 37 -13.39 -35.40 15.56
C GLY A 37 -13.57 -36.14 14.23
N PRO A 38 -14.68 -36.88 14.07
CA PRO A 38 -15.05 -37.48 12.80
C PRO A 38 -15.22 -36.43 11.69
N SER A 39 -15.13 -36.87 10.43
CA SER A 39 -15.38 -36.02 9.27
C SER A 39 -16.88 -35.82 9.10
N ASP A 40 -17.43 -34.85 9.84
CA ASP A 40 -18.82 -34.44 9.79
C ASP A 40 -18.95 -32.96 9.36
N GLU A 41 -20.18 -32.50 9.18
CA GLU A 41 -20.47 -31.15 8.68
C GLU A 41 -19.93 -30.04 9.60
N LEU A 42 -19.75 -30.33 10.90
CA LEU A 42 -19.18 -29.37 11.85
C LEU A 42 -17.66 -29.27 11.68
N ARG A 43 -16.98 -30.38 11.35
CA ARG A 43 -15.56 -30.38 10.99
C ARG A 43 -15.32 -29.65 9.67
N ASP A 44 -16.13 -29.91 8.65
CA ASP A 44 -16.02 -29.21 7.36
C ASP A 44 -16.20 -27.68 7.51
N LEU A 45 -17.12 -27.26 8.39
CA LEU A 45 -17.32 -25.84 8.72
C LEU A 45 -16.10 -25.24 9.44
N ALA A 46 -15.52 -25.97 10.39
CA ALA A 46 -14.32 -25.53 11.11
C ALA A 46 -13.12 -25.38 10.17
N ASP A 47 -12.90 -26.36 9.28
CA ASP A 47 -11.83 -26.34 8.29
C ASP A 47 -12.00 -25.15 7.31
N THR A 48 -13.24 -24.90 6.86
CA THR A 48 -13.54 -23.73 6.01
C THR A 48 -13.22 -22.40 6.72
N PHE A 49 -13.52 -22.32 8.02
CA PHE A 49 -13.21 -21.12 8.80
C PHE A 49 -11.70 -20.95 8.99
N ASP A 50 -10.98 -22.03 9.26
CA ASP A 50 -9.51 -22.02 9.37
C ASP A 50 -8.82 -21.62 8.07
N ASP A 51 -9.35 -22.03 6.91
CA ASP A 51 -8.89 -21.57 5.60
C ASP A 51 -9.12 -20.06 5.38
N MET A 52 -10.28 -19.54 5.79
CA MET A 52 -10.54 -18.09 5.75
C MET A 52 -9.56 -17.33 6.64
N LEU A 53 -9.29 -17.82 7.86
CA LEU A 53 -8.31 -17.21 8.77
C LEU A 53 -6.90 -17.26 8.21
N ALA A 54 -6.49 -18.36 7.60
CA ALA A 54 -5.18 -18.47 6.98
C ALA A 54 -4.98 -17.46 5.84
N ARG A 55 -6.03 -17.22 5.04
CA ARG A 55 -6.01 -16.20 3.99
C ARG A 55 -5.91 -14.78 4.56
N LEU A 56 -6.66 -14.49 5.63
CA LEU A 56 -6.60 -13.18 6.30
C LEU A 56 -5.23 -12.96 6.96
N ASP A 57 -4.73 -13.92 7.72
CA ASP A 57 -3.42 -13.86 8.38
C ASP A 57 -2.29 -13.60 7.37
N LYS A 58 -2.32 -14.31 6.24
CA LYS A 58 -1.37 -14.10 5.14
C LYS A 58 -1.46 -12.67 4.58
N ALA A 59 -2.67 -12.16 4.34
CA ALA A 59 -2.86 -10.79 3.82
C ALA A 59 -2.33 -9.73 4.79
N PHE A 60 -2.69 -9.81 6.07
CA PHE A 60 -2.22 -8.87 7.09
C PHE A 60 -0.71 -8.94 7.32
N ARG A 61 -0.11 -10.14 7.28
CA ARG A 61 1.34 -10.30 7.39
C ARG A 61 2.06 -9.64 6.22
N ASN A 62 1.62 -9.89 4.99
CA ASN A 62 2.20 -9.26 3.81
C ASN A 62 2.11 -7.73 3.88
N GLN A 63 0.94 -7.20 4.28
CA GLN A 63 0.74 -5.77 4.45
C GLN A 63 1.70 -5.19 5.50
N ARG A 64 1.88 -5.88 6.63
CA ARG A 64 2.79 -5.45 7.70
C ARG A 64 4.25 -5.48 7.25
N GLU A 65 4.70 -6.57 6.63
CA GLU A 65 6.06 -6.72 6.11
C GLU A 65 6.37 -5.61 5.09
N PHE A 66 5.41 -5.31 4.20
CA PHE A 66 5.54 -4.22 3.23
C PHE A 66 5.65 -2.84 3.89
N LEU A 67 4.81 -2.54 4.89
CA LEU A 67 4.89 -1.27 5.63
C LEU A 67 6.20 -1.13 6.40
N GLU A 68 6.70 -2.22 6.99
CA GLU A 68 8.00 -2.25 7.67
C GLU A 68 9.15 -1.98 6.66
N GLU A 69 9.15 -2.65 5.51
CA GLU A 69 10.13 -2.44 4.43
C GLU A 69 10.12 -0.99 3.91
N ALA A 70 8.93 -0.44 3.63
CA ALA A 70 8.81 0.93 3.16
C ALA A 70 9.26 1.97 4.19
N ALA A 71 8.95 1.75 5.48
CA ALA A 71 9.45 2.61 6.56
C ALA A 71 10.98 2.55 6.65
N HIS A 72 11.59 1.38 6.46
CA HIS A 72 13.04 1.23 6.40
C HIS A 72 13.63 1.94 5.18
N GLU A 73 13.01 1.79 4.01
CA GLU A 73 13.50 2.39 2.78
C GLU A 73 13.37 3.91 2.78
N LEU A 74 12.35 4.49 3.43
CA LEU A 74 12.21 5.94 3.63
C LEU A 74 13.22 6.50 4.65
N ARG A 75 13.55 5.76 5.71
CA ARG A 75 14.51 6.22 6.73
C ARG A 75 15.91 6.45 6.17
N ASN A 76 16.31 5.66 5.19
CA ASN A 76 17.65 5.74 4.61
C ASN A 76 17.92 7.07 3.85
N PRO A 77 17.13 7.47 2.83
CA PRO A 77 17.31 8.76 2.17
C PRO A 77 17.12 9.94 3.14
N LEU A 78 16.22 9.83 4.12
CA LEU A 78 16.07 10.85 5.17
C LEU A 78 17.35 10.98 6.02
N ALA A 79 17.98 9.88 6.41
CA ALA A 79 19.22 9.89 7.16
C ALA A 79 20.37 10.50 6.35
N VAL A 80 20.48 10.16 5.05
CA VAL A 80 21.49 10.72 4.13
C VAL A 80 21.30 12.22 3.96
N MET A 81 20.07 12.68 3.73
CA MET A 81 19.73 14.10 3.63
C MET A 81 20.14 14.84 4.90
N ARG A 82 19.72 14.32 6.07
CA ARG A 82 20.02 14.96 7.35
C ARG A 82 21.52 15.03 7.61
N ALA A 83 22.26 13.95 7.37
CA ALA A 83 23.71 13.92 7.58
C ALA A 83 24.44 14.95 6.70
N ASN A 84 24.05 15.11 5.43
CA ASN A 84 24.68 16.09 4.54
C ASN A 84 24.38 17.53 4.98
N LEU A 85 23.12 17.82 5.34
CA LEU A 85 22.75 19.14 5.85
C LEU A 85 23.43 19.44 7.19
N GLU A 86 23.56 18.46 8.08
CA GLU A 86 24.28 18.59 9.35
C GLU A 86 25.76 18.91 9.13
N VAL A 87 26.44 18.23 8.20
CA VAL A 87 27.87 18.47 7.89
C VAL A 87 28.10 19.90 7.43
N VAL A 88 27.36 20.37 6.43
CA VAL A 88 27.55 21.72 5.89
C VAL A 88 27.09 22.80 6.88
N SER A 89 26.07 22.53 7.70
CA SER A 89 25.63 23.48 8.73
C SER A 89 26.58 23.58 9.92
N ALA A 90 27.34 22.52 10.21
CA ALA A 90 28.25 22.47 11.36
C ALA A 90 29.64 23.03 11.06
N ASP A 91 30.03 23.12 9.78
CA ASP A 91 31.33 23.65 9.35
C ASP A 91 31.24 25.16 9.08
N PRO A 92 31.89 26.02 9.90
CA PRO A 92 31.90 27.48 9.73
C PRO A 92 32.58 27.96 8.44
N ASP A 93 33.44 27.13 7.85
CA ASP A 93 34.20 27.45 6.64
C ASP A 93 33.48 26.96 5.36
N SER A 94 32.27 26.39 5.49
CA SER A 94 31.46 25.92 4.37
C SER A 94 31.20 27.01 3.34
N THR A 95 31.45 26.68 2.08
CA THR A 95 31.25 27.58 0.95
C THR A 95 29.85 27.46 0.36
N ILE A 96 29.47 28.42 -0.50
CA ILE A 96 28.21 28.34 -1.27
C ILE A 96 28.16 27.07 -2.12
N GLU A 97 29.31 26.58 -2.60
CA GLU A 97 29.40 25.34 -3.38
C GLU A 97 29.08 24.11 -2.53
N ASP A 98 29.54 24.07 -1.28
CA ASP A 98 29.22 22.99 -0.33
C ASP A 98 27.72 22.93 -0.01
N PHE A 99 27.09 24.10 0.20
CA PHE A 99 25.63 24.19 0.34
C PHE A 99 24.89 23.75 -0.93
N GLY A 100 25.41 24.09 -2.11
CA GLY A 100 24.89 23.62 -3.39
C GLY A 100 24.89 22.10 -3.49
N ALA A 101 26.03 21.47 -3.18
CA ALA A 101 26.17 20.02 -3.20
C ALA A 101 25.25 19.32 -2.18
N ALA A 102 25.13 19.85 -0.95
CA ALA A 102 24.21 19.33 0.05
C ALA A 102 22.73 19.47 -0.38
N ASN A 103 22.38 20.59 -1.03
CA ASN A 103 21.04 20.80 -1.57
C ASN A 103 20.72 19.81 -2.70
N GLU A 104 21.67 19.51 -3.57
CA GLU A 104 21.48 18.48 -4.59
C GLU A 104 21.26 17.08 -3.98
N VAL A 105 22.03 16.71 -2.94
CA VAL A 105 21.83 15.44 -2.23
C VAL A 105 20.45 15.41 -1.58
N ALA A 106 20.02 16.51 -0.96
CA ALA A 106 18.69 16.63 -0.38
C ALA A 106 17.60 16.50 -1.45
N SER A 107 17.74 17.16 -2.60
CA SER A 107 16.77 17.06 -3.70
C SER A 107 16.61 15.63 -4.19
N ARG A 108 17.72 14.91 -4.44
CA ARG A 108 17.67 13.50 -4.86
C ARG A 108 17.05 12.58 -3.80
N ALA A 109 17.36 12.83 -2.52
CA ALA A 109 16.77 12.06 -1.43
C ALA A 109 15.26 12.30 -1.32
N SER A 110 14.80 13.55 -1.47
CA SER A 110 13.37 13.90 -1.51
C SER A 110 12.64 13.26 -2.67
N GLU A 111 13.22 13.30 -3.86
CA GLU A 111 12.64 12.67 -5.06
C GLU A 111 12.48 11.15 -4.88
N ARG A 112 13.50 10.49 -4.32
CA ARG A 112 13.42 9.06 -4.00
C ARG A 112 12.34 8.76 -2.97
N MET A 113 12.19 9.59 -1.92
CA MET A 113 11.10 9.43 -0.96
C MET A 113 9.72 9.64 -1.61
N GLY A 114 9.60 10.59 -2.54
CA GLY A 114 8.39 10.80 -3.33
C GLY A 114 7.99 9.55 -4.12
N LYS A 115 8.93 8.97 -4.87
CA LYS A 115 8.72 7.71 -5.61
C LYS A 115 8.27 6.56 -4.71
N LEU A 116 8.88 6.41 -3.53
CA LEU A 116 8.46 5.39 -2.54
C LEU A 116 7.04 5.63 -2.01
N VAL A 117 6.67 6.89 -1.76
CA VAL A 117 5.31 7.25 -1.36
C VAL A 117 4.31 6.92 -2.46
N ASP A 118 4.64 7.22 -3.72
CA ASP A 118 3.79 6.87 -4.85
C ASP A 118 3.63 5.35 -4.93
N ASP A 119 4.70 4.56 -4.83
CA ASP A 119 4.64 3.10 -4.84
C ASP A 119 3.79 2.51 -3.69
N LEU A 120 3.91 3.09 -2.48
CA LEU A 120 3.03 2.75 -1.35
C LEU A 120 1.55 3.02 -1.67
N LEU A 121 1.24 4.17 -2.27
CA LEU A 121 -0.12 4.51 -2.70
C LEU A 121 -0.63 3.57 -3.80
N LEU A 122 0.26 3.06 -4.67
CA LEU A 122 -0.10 2.07 -5.69
C LEU A 122 -0.59 0.79 -5.05
N TYR A 123 0.20 0.30 -4.10
CA TYR A 123 -0.03 -0.95 -3.42
C TYR A 123 -1.34 -0.87 -2.63
N ALA A 124 -1.53 0.22 -1.88
CA ALA A 124 -2.77 0.47 -1.13
C ALA A 124 -4.02 0.54 -2.02
N HIS A 125 -3.90 1.00 -3.27
CA HIS A 125 -5.00 0.99 -4.24
C HIS A 125 -5.22 -0.36 -4.90
N HIS A 126 -4.16 -1.15 -5.16
CA HIS A 126 -4.29 -2.49 -5.72
C HIS A 126 -4.99 -3.47 -4.75
N GLU A 127 -4.87 -3.26 -3.44
CA GLU A 127 -5.62 -4.01 -2.43
C GLU A 127 -7.09 -3.57 -2.30
N ARG A 128 -7.50 -2.46 -2.94
CA ARG A 128 -8.91 -2.06 -3.03
C ARG A 128 -9.48 -2.49 -4.39
N PRO A 129 -10.39 -3.48 -4.43
CA PRO A 129 -11.04 -3.86 -5.68
C PRO A 129 -11.97 -2.77 -6.27
N ASP A 130 -12.26 -1.70 -5.52
CA ASP A 130 -13.16 -0.63 -5.96
C ASP A 130 -12.39 0.58 -6.50
N LEU A 131 -11.99 0.49 -7.78
CA LEU A 131 -11.69 1.68 -8.58
C LEU A 131 -12.93 2.57 -8.57
N GLN A 132 -12.80 3.82 -8.13
CA GLN A 132 -13.91 4.77 -8.20
C GLN A 132 -14.01 5.28 -9.63
N ARG A 133 -14.82 4.59 -10.42
CA ARG A 133 -15.14 4.97 -11.79
C ARG A 133 -16.07 6.18 -11.76
N VAL A 134 -15.54 7.33 -12.15
CA VAL A 134 -16.27 8.59 -12.31
C VAL A 134 -16.12 9.08 -13.74
N ASP A 135 -17.08 9.86 -14.22
CA ASP A 135 -16.93 10.63 -15.45
C ASP A 135 -15.88 11.72 -15.22
N LEU A 136 -14.86 11.76 -16.07
CA LEU A 136 -13.75 12.71 -15.98
C LEU A 136 -13.30 13.19 -17.36
N ASP A 137 -12.83 14.43 -17.43
CA ASP A 137 -12.19 14.99 -18.62
C ASP A 137 -10.72 14.53 -18.68
N LEU A 138 -10.44 13.60 -19.58
CA LEU A 138 -9.11 13.07 -19.79
C LEU A 138 -8.16 14.13 -20.35
N THR A 139 -8.67 15.09 -21.12
CA THR A 139 -7.86 16.18 -21.68
C THR A 139 -7.30 17.04 -20.55
N GLU A 140 -8.15 17.47 -19.60
CA GLU A 140 -7.72 18.24 -18.43
C GLU A 140 -6.67 17.47 -17.60
N LEU A 141 -6.90 16.17 -17.40
CA LEU A 141 -5.98 15.32 -16.64
C LEU A 141 -4.58 15.24 -17.28
N VAL A 142 -4.52 15.02 -18.60
CA VAL A 142 -3.25 14.91 -19.34
C VAL A 142 -2.55 16.26 -19.39
N VAL A 143 -3.27 17.36 -19.63
CA VAL A 143 -2.70 18.73 -19.62
C VAL A 143 -2.01 19.01 -18.29
N ASN A 144 -2.72 18.83 -17.17
CA ASN A 144 -2.17 19.05 -15.84
C ASN A 144 -0.94 18.17 -15.57
N THR A 145 -0.98 16.91 -16.02
CA THR A 145 0.15 15.99 -15.83
C THR A 145 1.36 16.42 -16.65
N VAL A 146 1.19 16.87 -17.90
CA VAL A 146 2.30 17.36 -18.73
C VAL A 146 2.90 18.66 -18.17
N GLU A 147 2.06 19.54 -17.63
CA GLU A 147 2.52 20.77 -16.97
C GLU A 147 3.42 20.49 -15.76
N ASP A 148 3.07 19.49 -14.94
CA ASP A 148 3.90 19.07 -13.80
C ASP A 148 5.33 18.65 -14.22
N PHE A 149 5.47 18.01 -15.38
CA PHE A 149 6.74 17.48 -15.89
C PHE A 149 7.50 18.46 -16.80
N GLN A 150 6.92 19.61 -17.17
CA GLN A 150 7.58 20.57 -18.08
C GLN A 150 8.91 21.07 -17.54
N ALA A 151 8.98 21.38 -16.25
CA ALA A 151 10.19 21.92 -15.62
C ALA A 151 11.34 20.89 -15.66
N GLU A 152 11.03 19.64 -15.35
CA GLU A 152 11.97 18.52 -15.37
C GLU A 152 12.43 18.22 -16.80
N ALA A 153 11.50 18.08 -17.75
CA ALA A 153 11.82 17.85 -19.15
C ALA A 153 12.74 18.94 -19.72
N LYS A 154 12.46 20.21 -19.42
CA LYS A 154 13.30 21.34 -19.84
C LYS A 154 14.72 21.27 -19.25
N SER A 155 14.84 20.83 -18.00
CA SER A 155 16.14 20.64 -17.35
C SER A 155 16.97 19.52 -18.00
N LEU A 156 16.30 18.50 -18.53
CA LEU A 156 16.90 17.39 -19.28
C LEU A 156 17.10 17.71 -20.77
N GLY A 157 16.70 18.91 -21.23
CA GLY A 157 16.75 19.29 -22.64
C GLY A 157 15.74 18.56 -23.53
N VAL A 158 14.71 17.94 -22.93
CA VAL A 158 13.62 17.25 -23.60
C VAL A 158 12.45 18.21 -23.79
N SER A 159 11.84 18.20 -24.97
CA SER A 159 10.62 18.95 -25.27
C SER A 159 9.41 18.03 -25.22
N LEU A 160 8.46 18.33 -24.33
CA LEU A 160 7.17 17.65 -24.28
C LEU A 160 6.21 18.33 -25.25
N LEU A 161 5.66 17.55 -26.19
CA LEU A 161 4.65 18.02 -27.13
C LEU A 161 3.33 17.31 -26.82
N LEU A 162 2.33 18.11 -26.43
CA LEU A 162 1.00 17.62 -26.11
C LEU A 162 0.07 17.84 -27.30
N GLU A 163 -0.38 16.74 -27.91
CA GLU A 163 -1.45 16.74 -28.90
C GLU A 163 -2.67 16.03 -28.31
N CYS A 164 -3.71 16.80 -27.99
CA CYS A 164 -4.95 16.29 -27.42
C CYS A 164 -6.16 17.02 -28.01
N ASP A 165 -7.25 16.29 -28.21
CA ASP A 165 -8.55 16.88 -28.54
C ASP A 165 -9.06 17.76 -27.39
N SER A 166 -9.88 18.76 -27.69
CA SER A 166 -10.27 19.80 -26.73
C SER A 166 -11.10 19.31 -25.54
N TYR A 167 -11.71 18.14 -25.63
CA TYR A 167 -12.51 17.54 -24.56
C TYR A 167 -12.69 16.04 -24.81
N LEU A 168 -12.26 15.21 -23.86
CA LEU A 168 -12.39 13.76 -23.96
C LEU A 168 -12.91 13.19 -22.64
N GLU A 169 -14.21 12.90 -22.59
CA GLU A 169 -14.84 12.33 -21.41
C GLU A 169 -14.61 10.82 -21.33
N VAL A 170 -14.10 10.34 -20.20
CA VAL A 170 -13.89 8.92 -19.94
C VAL A 170 -14.43 8.52 -18.57
N VAL A 171 -14.80 7.26 -18.44
CA VAL A 171 -15.16 6.66 -17.14
C VAL A 171 -13.92 5.98 -16.58
N GLY A 172 -13.36 6.51 -15.49
CA GLY A 172 -12.14 5.98 -14.92
C GLY A 172 -11.90 6.42 -13.48
N ASP A 173 -10.86 5.87 -12.89
CA ASP A 173 -10.34 6.36 -11.61
C ASP A 173 -9.31 7.45 -11.90
N HIS A 174 -9.59 8.66 -11.42
CA HIS A 174 -8.78 9.84 -11.69
C HIS A 174 -7.30 9.65 -11.24
N LEU A 175 -7.08 9.03 -10.08
CA LEU A 175 -5.73 8.84 -9.54
C LEU A 175 -4.97 7.78 -10.35
N ALA A 176 -5.64 6.68 -10.70
CA ALA A 176 -5.05 5.62 -11.52
C ALA A 176 -4.64 6.13 -12.91
N LEU A 177 -5.50 6.93 -13.56
CA LEU A 177 -5.21 7.49 -14.89
C LEU A 177 -4.09 8.53 -14.83
N ARG A 178 -4.12 9.49 -13.90
CA ARG A 178 -3.05 10.48 -13.74
C ARG A 178 -1.70 9.81 -13.62
N ARG A 179 -1.64 8.76 -12.81
CA ARG A 179 -0.42 8.00 -12.59
C ARG A 179 0.02 7.21 -13.81
N ALA A 180 -0.90 6.59 -14.54
CA ALA A 180 -0.57 5.91 -15.79
C ALA A 180 0.11 6.88 -16.77
N PHE A 181 -0.35 8.12 -16.85
CA PHE A 181 0.30 9.17 -17.64
C PHE A 181 1.64 9.63 -17.06
N ALA A 182 1.73 9.82 -15.74
CA ALA A 182 2.99 10.20 -15.10
C ALA A 182 4.10 9.14 -15.27
N ASN A 183 3.76 7.86 -15.39
CA ASN A 183 4.74 6.78 -15.58
C ASN A 183 5.29 6.67 -17.01
N ILE A 184 4.62 7.27 -18.00
CA ILE A 184 5.04 7.22 -19.41
C ILE A 184 5.71 8.51 -19.89
N LEU A 185 5.67 9.57 -19.07
CA LEU A 185 6.40 10.82 -19.25
C LEU A 185 7.80 10.71 -18.66
#